data_AF-A0A821YR58-F1
#
_entry.id   AF-A0A821YR58-F1
#
_cell.length_a   1.000
_cell.length_b   1.000
_cell.length_c   1.000
_cell.angle_alpha   90.00
_cell.angle_beta   90.00
_cell.angle_gamma   90.00
#
_symmetry.space_group_name_H-M   'P 1'
#
loop_
_entity.id
_entity.type
_entity.pdbx_description
1 polymer ?
#
loop_
_entity_poly.entity_id
_entity_poly.type
_entity_poly.pdbx_seq_one_letter_code
_entity_poly.pdbx_strand_id
1 'polypeptide(L)'
;MTGYLPIGFEYGVEITYPENEAISSSLLNVSAQVFGLCITQLQEYLIFKKEKILASNIMLCGALIVGAVITMLIRSPLRRQNAQHNIHILIDDKNLTPVVSNTNSTVNA
;
A
#
# COMPACT_ATOMS: atom_id res chain seq x y z
N MET A 1 15.45 3.24 -12.38
CA MET A 1 14.62 3.98 -11.40
C MET A 1 13.30 3.26 -11.06
N THR A 2 13.04 2.07 -11.62
CA THR A 2 11.78 1.34 -11.46
C THR A 2 11.67 0.52 -10.17
N GLY A 3 12.73 0.38 -9.36
CA GLY A 3 12.72 -0.49 -8.17
C GLY A 3 11.80 -0.07 -7.03
N TYR A 4 11.44 1.22 -6.95
CA TYR A 4 10.56 1.72 -5.87
C TYR A 4 9.07 1.45 -6.13
N LEU A 5 8.67 1.31 -7.40
CA LEU A 5 7.28 1.09 -7.78
C LEU A 5 6.75 -0.31 -7.38
N PRO A 6 7.50 -1.43 -7.59
CA PRO A 6 7.14 -2.75 -7.09
C PRO A 6 7.00 -2.79 -5.56
N ILE A 7 7.88 -2.09 -4.83
CA ILE A 7 7.82 -2.02 -3.36
C ILE A 7 6.52 -1.34 -2.90
N GLY A 8 6.07 -0.29 -3.60
CA GLY A 8 4.80 0.36 -3.32
C GLY A 8 3.60 -0.55 -3.55
N PHE A 9 3.63 -1.40 -4.58
CA PHE A 9 2.58 -2.40 -4.81
C PHE A 9 2.57 -3.50 -3.75
N GLU A 10 3.75 -4.00 -3.37
CA GLU A 10 3.88 -4.99 -2.29
C GLU A 10 3.32 -4.45 -0.97
N TYR A 11 3.64 -3.19 -0.65
CA TYR A 11 3.10 -2.50 0.53
C TYR A 11 1.59 -2.27 0.46
N GLY A 12 1.07 -1.87 -0.71
CA GLY A 12 -0.37 -1.65 -0.95
C GLY A 12 -1.20 -2.93 -0.81
N VAL A 13 -0.66 -4.06 -1.27
CA VAL A 13 -1.27 -5.39 -1.08
C VAL A 13 -1.25 -5.77 0.40
N GLU A 14 -0.16 -5.52 1.11
CA GLU A 14 -0.04 -5.86 2.53
C GLU A 14 -1.05 -5.11 3.42
N ILE A 15 -1.28 -3.81 3.17
CA ILE A 15 -2.28 -3.03 3.92
C ILE A 15 -3.72 -3.45 3.63
N THR A 16 -3.99 -4.02 2.45
CA THR A 16 -5.36 -4.36 1.98
C THR A 16 -5.69 -5.85 2.23
N TYR A 17 -4.82 -6.63 2.86
CA TYR A 17 -5.06 -8.05 3.13
C TYR A 17 -6.36 -8.29 3.93
N PRO A 18 -7.23 -9.25 3.53
CA PRO A 18 -7.02 -10.34 2.56
C PRO A 18 -7.62 -10.10 1.15
N GLU A 19 -7.58 -8.88 0.61
CA GLU A 19 -8.08 -8.61 -0.74
C GLU A 19 -7.17 -9.15 -1.86
N ASN A 20 -7.78 -9.37 -3.04
CA ASN A 20 -7.10 -9.92 -4.20
C ASN A 20 -5.97 -8.98 -4.68
N GLU A 21 -4.74 -9.52 -4.76
CA GLU A 21 -3.52 -8.75 -5.05
C GLU A 21 -3.57 -8.01 -6.40
N ALA A 22 -4.26 -8.60 -7.37
CA ALA A 22 -4.45 -8.04 -8.71
C ALA A 22 -5.33 -6.77 -8.70
N ILE A 23 -6.34 -6.70 -7.84
CA ILE A 23 -7.25 -5.56 -7.74
C ILE A 23 -6.53 -4.41 -7.02
N SER A 24 -5.86 -4.72 -5.90
CA SER A 24 -5.11 -3.71 -5.12
C SER A 24 -3.99 -3.05 -5.95
N SER A 25 -3.18 -3.85 -6.66
CA SER A 25 -2.10 -3.34 -7.50
C SER A 25 -2.61 -2.49 -8.68
N SER A 26 -3.69 -2.93 -9.32
CA SER A 26 -4.28 -2.21 -10.46
C SER A 26 -4.90 -0.87 -10.03
N LEU A 27 -5.60 -0.86 -8.88
CA LEU A 27 -6.19 0.35 -8.31
C LEU A 27 -5.10 1.37 -7.94
N LEU A 28 -4.00 0.91 -7.31
CA LEU A 28 -2.88 1.78 -6.95
C LEU A 28 -2.24 2.40 -8.20
N ASN A 29 -2.05 1.62 -9.27
CA ASN A 29 -1.51 2.14 -10.53
C ASN A 29 -2.43 3.17 -11.19
N VAL A 30 -3.74 2.91 -11.25
CA VAL A 30 -4.73 3.87 -11.77
C VAL A 30 -4.73 5.15 -10.93
N SER A 31 -4.65 5.03 -9.61
CA SER A 31 -4.62 6.21 -8.72
C SER A 31 -3.41 7.12 -8.99
N ALA A 32 -2.23 6.54 -9.24
CA ALA A 32 -1.02 7.30 -9.57
C ALA A 32 -1.17 8.03 -10.91
N GLN A 33 -1.79 7.40 -11.92
CA GLN A 33 -2.02 8.02 -13.23
C GLN A 33 -3.03 9.17 -13.16
N VAL A 34 -4.16 8.97 -12.48
CA VAL A 34 -5.18 10.01 -12.32
C VAL A 34 -4.61 11.21 -11.55
N PHE A 35 -3.88 10.96 -10.46
CA PHE A 35 -3.24 12.02 -9.69
C PHE A 35 -2.19 12.79 -10.52
N GLY A 36 -1.36 12.08 -11.29
CA GLY A 36 -0.38 12.68 -12.19
C GLY A 36 -1.03 13.56 -13.26
N LEU A 37 -2.14 13.13 -13.85
CA LEU A 37 -2.93 13.92 -14.81
C LEU A 37 -3.50 15.18 -14.15
N CYS A 38 -4.10 15.07 -12.97
CA CYS A 38 -4.66 16.22 -12.25
C CYS A 38 -3.59 17.28 -11.94
N ILE A 39 -2.41 16.87 -11.45
CA ILE A 39 -1.31 17.80 -11.16
C ILE A 39 -0.79 18.45 -12.44
N THR A 40 -0.64 17.68 -13.52
CA THR A 40 -0.14 18.19 -14.79
C THR A 40 -1.07 19.25 -15.36
N GLN A 41 -2.39 19.00 -15.36
CA GLN A 41 -3.37 20.02 -15.79
C GLN A 41 -3.33 21.28 -14.90
N LEU A 42 -3.09 21.13 -13.60
CA LEU A 42 -2.96 22.28 -12.69
C LEU A 42 -1.68 23.09 -12.97
N GLN A 43 -0.56 22.42 -13.25
CA GLN A 43 0.69 23.07 -13.66
C GLN A 43 0.54 23.77 -15.01
N GLU A 44 -0.10 23.12 -15.99
CA GLU A 44 -0.39 23.68 -17.30
C GLU A 44 -1.18 24.99 -17.16
N TYR A 45 -2.25 24.98 -16.36
CA TYR A 45 -3.02 26.18 -16.06
C TYR A 45 -2.14 27.29 -15.43
N LEU A 46 -1.29 26.94 -14.46
CA LEU A 46 -0.47 27.92 -13.76
C LEU A 46 0.62 28.53 -14.66
N ILE A 47 1.16 27.75 -15.60
CA ILE A 47 2.15 28.20 -16.57
C ILE A 47 1.49 29.06 -17.64
N PHE A 48 0.42 28.59 -18.30
CA PHE A 48 -0.21 29.30 -19.42
C PHE A 48 -1.01 30.54 -19.00
N LYS A 49 -1.69 30.53 -17.84
CA LYS A 49 -2.51 31.69 -17.41
C LYS A 49 -1.75 32.75 -16.65
N LYS A 50 -0.68 32.38 -15.94
CA LYS A 50 0.06 33.32 -15.07
C LYS A 50 1.49 33.58 -15.51
N GLU A 51 2.00 32.84 -16.51
CA GLU A 51 3.40 32.87 -16.96
C GLU A 51 4.43 32.70 -15.81
N LYS A 52 4.00 32.08 -14.70
CA LYS A 52 4.82 31.90 -13.49
C LYS A 52 5.37 30.49 -13.43
N ILE A 53 6.45 30.25 -14.16
CA ILE A 53 7.18 28.97 -14.16
C ILE A 53 7.71 28.64 -12.75
N LEU A 54 8.26 29.63 -12.04
CA LEU A 54 8.79 29.42 -10.69
C LEU A 54 7.70 29.01 -9.69
N ALA A 55 6.51 29.61 -9.79
CA ALA A 55 5.37 29.24 -8.94
C ALA A 55 4.86 27.82 -9.25
N SER A 56 4.92 27.38 -10.52
CA SER A 56 4.58 26.01 -10.92
C SER A 56 5.54 24.98 -10.34
N ASN A 57 6.84 25.27 -10.33
CA ASN A 57 7.84 24.40 -9.71
C ASN A 57 7.71 24.33 -8.18
N ILE A 58 7.43 25.45 -7.52
CA ILE A 58 7.16 25.47 -6.07
C ILE A 58 5.89 24.67 -5.75
N MET A 59 4.85 24.79 -6.56
CA MET A 59 3.62 24.02 -6.39
C MET A 59 3.87 22.51 -6.56
N LEU A 60 4.67 22.10 -7.54
CA LEU A 60 5.07 20.71 -7.71
C LEU A 60 5.87 20.18 -6.52
N CYS A 61 6.84 20.96 -6.02
CA CYS A 61 7.56 20.63 -4.78
C CYS A 61 6.61 20.49 -3.59
N GLY A 62 5.65 21.42 -3.44
CA GLY A 62 4.63 21.37 -2.40
C GLY A 62 3.76 20.10 -2.50
N ALA A 63 3.31 19.74 -3.69
CA ALA A 63 2.52 18.54 -3.92
C ALA A 63 3.29 17.26 -3.56
N LEU A 64 4.59 17.19 -3.89
CA LEU A 64 5.45 16.08 -3.50
C LEU A 64 5.65 16.01 -1.99
N ILE A 65 5.85 17.13 -1.31
CA ILE A 65 5.98 17.17 0.15
C ILE A 65 4.67 16.72 0.83
N VAL A 66 3.53 17.21 0.36
CA VAL A 66 2.21 16.78 0.88
C VAL A 66 2.02 15.28 0.67
N GLY A 67 2.32 14.76 -0.51
CA GLY A 67 2.29 13.32 -0.78
C GLY A 67 3.22 12.52 0.13
N ALA A 68 4.42 13.03 0.39
CA ALA A 68 5.39 12.39 1.29
C ALA A 68 4.91 12.39 2.75
N VAL A 69 4.30 13.48 3.23
CA VAL A 69 3.72 13.55 4.58
C VAL A 69 2.55 12.58 4.73
N ILE A 70 1.64 12.54 3.75
CA ILE A 70 0.53 11.57 3.76
C ILE A 70 1.08 10.14 3.78
N THR A 71 2.09 9.84 2.95
CA THR A 71 2.74 8.52 2.91
C THR A 71 3.40 8.17 4.24
N MET A 72 4.06 9.14 4.89
CA MET A 72 4.69 8.95 6.20
C MET A 72 3.66 8.70 7.31
N LEU A 73 2.45 9.26 7.19
CA LEU A 73 1.35 9.05 8.13
C LEU A 73 0.65 7.69 7.95
N ILE A 74 0.87 6.99 6.82
CA ILE A 74 0.39 5.61 6.64
C ILE A 74 1.24 4.71 7.56
N ARG A 75 0.77 4.56 8.80
CA ARG A 75 1.31 3.62 9.76
C ARG A 75 0.99 2.21 9.26
N SER A 76 2.01 1.43 8.88
CA SER A 76 1.84 0.01 8.63
C SER A 76 1.47 -0.68 9.95
N PRO A 77 0.25 -1.21 10.14
CA PRO A 77 0.12 -2.27 11.12
C PRO A 77 0.90 -3.45 10.55
N LEU A 78 2.00 -3.87 11.19
CA LEU A 78 2.75 -5.07 10.80
C LEU A 78 1.90 -6.31 11.06
N ARG A 79 0.83 -6.49 10.28
CA ARG A 79 -0.16 -7.57 10.40
C ARG A 79 0.51 -8.92 10.18
N ARG A 80 1.59 -8.97 9.39
CA ARG A 80 2.38 -10.20 9.18
C ARG A 80 3.21 -10.59 10.41
N GLN A 81 3.80 -9.61 11.12
CA GLN A 81 4.45 -9.89 12.41
C GLN A 81 3.44 -10.21 13.51
N ASN A 82 2.28 -9.54 13.53
CA ASN A 82 1.23 -9.85 14.49
C ASN A 82 0.60 -11.24 14.22
N ALA A 83 0.42 -11.63 12.96
CA ALA A 83 -0.04 -12.98 12.61
C ALA A 83 1.00 -14.05 12.92
N GLN A 84 2.29 -13.83 12.64
CA GLN A 84 3.37 -14.75 13.04
C GLN A 84 3.53 -14.83 14.57
N HIS A 85 3.39 -13.71 15.28
CA HIS A 85 3.44 -13.68 16.74
C HIS A 85 2.24 -14.43 17.35
N ASN A 86 1.03 -14.22 16.84
CA ASN A 86 -0.15 -14.99 17.29
C ASN A 86 -0.02 -16.48 16.97
N ILE A 87 0.51 -16.86 15.79
CA ILE A 87 0.78 -18.28 15.47
C ILE A 87 1.86 -18.86 16.39
N HIS A 88 2.94 -18.13 16.67
CA HIS A 88 3.98 -18.60 17.59
C HIS A 88 3.45 -18.73 19.03
N ILE A 89 2.61 -17.80 19.50
CA ILE A 89 1.93 -17.93 20.80
C ILE A 89 1.02 -19.17 20.82
N LEU A 90 0.27 -19.43 19.74
CA LEU A 90 -0.54 -20.63 19.62
C LEU A 90 0.29 -21.93 19.56
N ILE A 91 1.55 -21.87 19.13
CA ILE A 91 2.48 -23.02 19.13
C ILE A 91 3.16 -23.18 20.51
N ASP A 92 3.49 -22.09 21.19
CA ASP A 92 4.07 -22.08 22.54
C ASP A 92 3.05 -22.53 23.60
N ASP A 93 1.79 -22.09 23.49
CA ASP A 93 0.66 -22.56 24.32
C ASP A 93 0.35 -24.05 24.06
N LYS A 94 0.53 -24.50 22.82
CA LYS A 94 0.42 -25.92 22.42
C LYS A 94 1.63 -26.77 22.86
N ASN A 95 2.69 -26.15 23.37
CA ASN A 95 3.73 -26.87 24.11
C ASN A 95 3.35 -27.09 25.59
N LEU A 96 2.15 -26.65 26.02
CA LEU A 96 1.45 -27.16 27.20
C LEU A 96 0.36 -28.20 26.87
N THR A 97 -0.12 -28.34 25.63
CA THR A 97 -0.85 -29.56 25.22
C THR A 97 -0.84 -29.77 23.70
N PRO A 98 -0.63 -31.00 23.21
CA PRO A 98 -0.70 -31.30 21.79
C PRO A 98 -2.16 -31.19 21.33
N VAL A 99 -2.57 -30.04 20.79
CA VAL A 99 -3.82 -29.96 20.00
C VAL A 99 -3.61 -30.74 18.71
N VAL A 100 -3.99 -32.01 18.75
CA VAL A 100 -4.10 -32.90 17.59
C VAL A 100 -4.66 -32.13 16.41
N SER A 101 -3.82 -31.92 15.39
CA SER A 101 -4.27 -31.57 14.06
C SER A 101 -5.02 -32.78 13.55
N ASN A 102 -6.34 -32.78 13.64
CA ASN A 102 -7.16 -33.77 12.96
C ASN A 102 -7.11 -33.48 11.45
N THR A 103 -6.16 -34.12 10.80
CA THR A 103 -6.25 -34.48 9.39
C THR A 103 -7.29 -35.60 9.25
N ASN A 104 -8.35 -35.31 8.47
CA ASN A 104 -9.13 -36.23 7.62
C ASN A 104 -10.53 -36.63 8.12
N SER A 105 -11.57 -35.97 7.57
CA SER A 105 -12.91 -36.49 7.23
C SER A 105 -13.69 -35.30 6.62
N THR A 106 -13.85 -35.17 5.30
CA THR A 106 -14.96 -35.80 4.58
C THR A 106 -14.58 -36.17 3.16
N VAL A 107 -14.46 -37.48 2.93
CA VAL A 107 -14.72 -38.11 1.64
C VAL A 107 -16.21 -38.50 1.68
N ASN A 108 -16.96 -38.05 0.68
CA ASN A 108 -18.27 -38.55 0.20
C ASN A 108 -19.53 -38.38 1.08
N ALA A 109 -20.44 -37.52 0.59
CA ALA A 109 -21.85 -37.86 0.37
C ALA A 109 -22.29 -37.25 -0.96
#